data_AF-A0AAN8IPF2-F1
#
_entry.id   AF-A0AAN8IPF2-F1
#
_cell.length_a   1.000
_cell.length_b   1.000
_cell.length_c   1.000
_cell.angle_alpha   90.00
_cell.angle_beta   90.00
_cell.angle_gamma   90.00
#
_symmetry.space_group_name_H-M   'P 1'
#
loop_
_entity.id
_entity.type
_entity.pdbx_description
1 polymer ?
#
loop_
_entity_poly.entity_id
_entity_poly.type
_entity_poly.pdbx_seq_one_letter_code
_entity_poly.pdbx_strand_id
1 'polypeptide(L)'
;MLQPSVIFLLFAVGGSAMEFTPYRPSEQYKCGAFLQNRVEDKTLSYFYSSIDHFLSLLSNKFPHEELLNRQALMGDVNEVRLSIETKYVDWWSWQRGWLLTAGVIILVGAALPIFYLFYR
;
A
#
# COMPACT_ATOMS: atom_id res chain seq x y z
N MET A 1 3.28 11.99 31.36
CA MET A 1 3.79 10.65 31.03
C MET A 1 2.70 9.92 30.25
N LEU A 2 2.75 9.92 28.92
CA LEU A 2 1.82 9.11 28.11
C LEU A 2 2.31 7.66 28.13
N GLN A 3 1.45 6.76 28.60
CA GLN A 3 1.73 5.34 28.74
C GLN A 3 1.92 4.69 27.35
N PRO A 4 2.99 3.91 27.12
CA PRO A 4 3.23 3.24 25.83
C PRO A 4 2.12 2.24 25.43
N SER A 5 1.23 1.89 26.37
CA SER A 5 0.10 0.98 26.18
C SER A 5 -0.99 1.52 25.23
N VAL A 6 -1.13 2.84 25.09
CA VAL A 6 -2.22 3.44 24.29
C VAL A 6 -1.96 3.33 22.78
N ILE A 7 -0.69 3.35 22.36
CA ILE A 7 -0.30 3.23 20.95
C ILE A 7 -0.53 1.79 20.45
N PHE A 8 -0.27 0.79 21.29
CA PHE A 8 -0.55 -0.62 20.95
C PHE A 8 -2.05 -0.92 20.85
N LEU A 9 -2.88 -0.22 21.62
CA LEU A 9 -4.34 -0.39 21.58
C LEU A 9 -4.98 0.16 20.30
N LEU A 10 -4.37 1.16 19.64
CA LEU A 10 -4.88 1.70 18.36
C LEU A 10 -4.74 0.72 17.20
N PHE A 11 -3.83 -0.26 17.26
CA PHE A 11 -3.66 -1.28 16.23
C PHE A 11 -4.53 -2.54 16.45
N ALA A 12 -5.13 -2.71 17.64
CA ALA A 12 -5.81 -3.95 18.02
C ALA A 12 -7.34 -3.94 17.85
N VAL A 13 -7.94 -2.79 17.55
CA VAL A 13 -9.42 -2.64 17.49
C VAL A 13 -9.88 -2.57 16.04
N GLY A 14 -9.94 -3.73 15.37
CA GLY A 14 -10.37 -3.79 13.98
C GLY A 14 -10.69 -5.19 13.46
N GLY A 15 -11.12 -6.10 14.34
CA GLY A 15 -11.59 -7.42 13.92
C GLY A 15 -12.95 -7.29 13.26
N SER A 16 -13.00 -7.37 11.94
CA SER A 16 -14.25 -7.42 11.19
C SER A 16 -14.33 -8.74 10.42
N ALA A 17 -15.46 -9.44 10.54
CA ALA A 17 -15.67 -10.73 9.91
C ALA A 17 -16.04 -10.51 8.44
N MET A 18 -15.19 -10.99 7.55
CA MET A 18 -15.42 -10.94 6.11
C MET A 18 -16.24 -12.17 5.70
N GLU A 19 -17.42 -11.96 5.12
CA GLU A 19 -18.24 -13.05 4.61
C GLU A 19 -17.73 -13.47 3.23
N PHE A 20 -17.09 -14.63 3.16
CA PHE A 20 -16.64 -15.20 1.90
C PHE A 20 -17.82 -15.88 1.20
N THR A 21 -18.12 -15.47 -0.02
CA THR A 21 -19.16 -16.13 -0.82
C THR A 21 -18.76 -17.60 -1.08
N PRO A 22 -19.71 -18.54 -1.00
CA PRO A 22 -19.44 -19.96 -1.25
C PRO A 22 -18.86 -20.19 -2.66
N TYR A 23 -17.92 -21.14 -2.76
CA TYR A 23 -17.23 -21.50 -3.98
C TYR A 23 -18.22 -21.79 -5.13
N ARG A 24 -18.01 -21.15 -6.28
CA ARG A 24 -18.73 -21.46 -7.52
C ARG A 24 -17.77 -22.06 -8.54
N PRO A 25 -18.18 -23.10 -9.28
CA PRO A 25 -17.37 -23.68 -10.34
C PRO A 25 -17.05 -22.64 -11.42
N SER A 26 -15.84 -22.72 -11.99
CA SER A 26 -15.25 -21.75 -12.91
C SER A 26 -16.11 -21.45 -14.15
N GLU A 27 -16.94 -22.39 -14.58
CA GLU A 27 -17.83 -22.25 -15.74
C GLU A 27 -18.94 -21.19 -15.54
N GLN A 28 -19.25 -20.82 -14.29
CA GLN A 28 -20.22 -19.77 -13.97
C GLN A 28 -19.57 -18.41 -13.72
N TYR A 29 -18.25 -18.32 -13.81
CA TYR A 29 -17.49 -17.11 -13.51
C TYR A 29 -17.47 -16.16 -14.73
N LYS A 30 -18.50 -15.32 -14.87
CA LYS A 30 -18.44 -14.19 -15.82
C LYS A 30 -17.53 -13.11 -15.23
N CYS A 31 -16.51 -12.67 -15.97
CA CYS A 31 -15.67 -11.52 -15.63
C CYS A 31 -16.57 -10.30 -15.35
N GLY A 32 -16.81 -9.99 -14.07
CA GLY A 32 -17.69 -8.90 -13.64
C GLY A 32 -18.88 -9.30 -12.75
N ALA A 33 -19.33 -10.57 -12.77
CA ALA A 33 -20.45 -11.02 -11.93
C ALA A 33 -20.10 -11.01 -10.42
N PHE A 34 -18.81 -11.11 -10.10
CA PHE A 34 -18.27 -10.96 -8.75
C PHE A 34 -18.38 -9.53 -8.19
N LEU A 35 -18.39 -8.51 -9.05
CA LEU A 35 -18.49 -7.11 -8.63
C LEU A 35 -19.94 -6.71 -8.35
N GLN A 36 -20.91 -7.38 -8.98
CA GLN A 36 -22.30 -6.94 -9.01
C GLN A 36 -23.02 -7.04 -7.65
N ASN A 37 -22.58 -7.95 -6.77
CA ASN A 37 -23.15 -8.15 -5.43
C ASN A 37 -22.19 -7.84 -4.26
N ARG A 38 -20.95 -7.37 -4.53
CA ARG A 38 -19.97 -7.00 -3.49
C ARG A 38 -20.03 -5.53 -3.06
N VAL A 39 -20.69 -4.68 -3.84
CA VAL A 39 -20.69 -3.21 -3.64
C VAL A 39 -21.43 -2.79 -2.36
N GLU A 40 -22.25 -3.66 -1.77
CA GLU A 40 -23.04 -3.33 -0.56
C GLU A 40 -22.39 -3.75 0.77
N ASP A 41 -21.22 -4.41 0.75
CA ASP A 41 -20.56 -4.82 1.99
C ASP A 41 -19.84 -3.63 2.65
N LYS A 42 -20.51 -2.99 3.61
CA LYS A 42 -20.01 -1.81 4.32
C LYS A 42 -18.65 -2.05 4.98
N THR A 43 -18.44 -3.25 5.52
CA THR A 43 -17.17 -3.61 6.18
C THR A 43 -16.01 -3.59 5.18
N LEU A 44 -16.25 -4.17 4.02
CA LEU A 44 -15.26 -4.24 2.94
C LEU A 44 -14.96 -2.86 2.36
N SER A 45 -15.97 -2.00 2.22
CA SER A 45 -15.77 -0.63 1.75
C SER A 45 -15.00 0.22 2.76
N TYR A 46 -15.25 0.09 4.07
CA TYR A 46 -14.45 0.75 5.10
C TYR A 46 -12.99 0.28 5.07
N PHE A 47 -12.76 -1.03 4.91
CA PHE A 47 -11.42 -1.58 4.83
C PHE A 47 -10.64 -1.02 3.62
N TYR A 48 -11.23 -1.08 2.43
CA TYR A 48 -10.60 -0.54 1.23
C TYR A 48 -10.43 0.98 1.29
N SER A 49 -11.41 1.72 1.82
CA SER A 49 -11.30 3.17 1.99
C SER A 49 -10.16 3.54 2.96
N SER A 50 -9.97 2.76 4.03
CA SER A 50 -8.86 2.97 4.97
C SER A 50 -7.51 2.72 4.31
N ILE A 51 -7.40 1.64 3.52
CA ILE A 51 -6.20 1.33 2.74
C ILE A 51 -5.93 2.43 1.72
N ASP A 52 -6.92 2.83 0.94
CA ASP A 52 -6.77 3.89 -0.07
C ASP A 52 -6.36 5.21 0.59
N HIS A 53 -6.92 5.55 1.74
CA HIS A 53 -6.52 6.74 2.47
C HIS A 53 -5.06 6.65 2.93
N PHE A 54 -4.65 5.53 3.51
CA PHE A 54 -3.26 5.29 3.90
C PHE A 54 -2.30 5.33 2.71
N LEU A 55 -2.66 4.68 1.61
CA LEU A 55 -1.87 4.68 0.38
C LEU A 55 -1.78 6.09 -0.23
N SER A 56 -2.85 6.87 -0.20
CA SER A 56 -2.85 8.25 -0.70
C SER A 56 -1.93 9.19 0.09
N LEU A 57 -1.72 8.91 1.38
CA LEU A 57 -0.79 9.66 2.22
C LEU A 57 0.67 9.29 1.94
N LEU A 58 0.93 8.04 1.56
CA LEU A 58 2.29 7.51 1.40
C LEU A 58 2.79 7.51 -0.05
N SER A 59 1.89 7.34 -1.00
CA SER A 59 2.20 7.06 -2.38
C SER A 59 1.42 7.97 -3.31
N ASN A 60 2.14 8.55 -4.26
CA ASN A 60 1.50 9.11 -5.44
C ASN A 60 0.97 7.98 -6.32
N LYS A 61 -0.11 8.25 -7.06
CA LYS A 61 -0.63 7.33 -8.07
C LYS A 61 0.46 7.04 -9.09
N PHE A 62 0.65 5.76 -9.43
CA PHE A 62 1.68 5.37 -10.39
C PHE A 62 1.32 5.87 -11.80
N PRO A 63 2.18 6.68 -12.46
CA PRO A 63 1.91 7.21 -13.79
C PRO A 63 2.32 6.19 -14.86
N HIS A 64 1.42 5.24 -15.15
CA HIS A 64 1.68 4.11 -16.04
C HIS A 64 2.12 4.50 -17.45
N GLU A 65 1.36 5.37 -18.13
CA GLU A 65 1.63 5.75 -19.52
C GLU A 65 2.83 6.68 -19.66
N GLU A 66 3.16 7.42 -18.61
CA GLU A 66 4.29 8.35 -18.61
C GLU A 66 5.59 7.66 -18.27
N LEU A 67 5.61 6.65 -17.38
CA LEU A 67 6.84 5.95 -16.99
C LEU A 67 7.17 4.77 -17.89
N LEU A 68 6.19 3.97 -18.30
CA LEU A 68 6.42 2.69 -18.96
C LEU A 68 5.75 2.64 -20.34
N ASN A 69 6.50 2.23 -21.37
CA ASN A 69 5.94 1.91 -22.69
C ASN A 69 5.26 0.52 -22.65
N ARG A 70 4.35 0.23 -23.59
CA ARG A 70 3.64 -1.06 -23.66
C ARG A 70 4.55 -2.29 -23.61
N GLN A 71 5.72 -2.23 -24.23
CA GLN A 71 6.70 -3.33 -24.18
C GLN A 71 7.24 -3.57 -22.76
N ALA A 72 7.53 -2.48 -22.03
CA ALA A 72 7.93 -2.56 -20.63
C ALA A 72 6.79 -3.11 -19.74
N LEU A 73 5.53 -2.74 -20.01
CA LEU A 73 4.36 -3.33 -19.33
C LEU A 73 4.18 -4.83 -19.64
N MET A 74 4.57 -5.28 -20.84
CA MET A 74 4.54 -6.70 -21.22
C MET A 74 5.73 -7.51 -20.66
N GLY A 75 6.62 -6.87 -19.89
CA GLY A 75 7.71 -7.55 -19.19
C GLY A 75 9.08 -7.44 -19.86
N ASP A 76 9.26 -6.57 -20.85
CA ASP A 76 10.59 -6.29 -21.40
C ASP A 76 11.44 -5.49 -20.40
N VAL A 77 12.37 -6.18 -19.76
CA VAL A 77 13.27 -5.62 -18.75
C VAL A 77 14.25 -4.59 -19.30
N ASN A 78 14.59 -4.65 -20.60
CA ASN A 78 15.49 -3.68 -21.21
C ASN A 78 14.81 -2.33 -21.36
N GLU A 79 13.55 -2.34 -21.77
CA GLU A 79 12.70 -1.14 -21.87
C GLU A 79 12.43 -0.53 -20.50
N VAL A 80 12.23 -1.36 -19.46
CA VAL A 80 12.12 -0.86 -18.07
C VAL A 80 13.41 -0.15 -17.66
N ARG A 81 14.58 -0.76 -17.88
CA ARG A 81 15.86 -0.14 -17.54
C ARG A 81 16.05 1.19 -18.26
N LEU A 82 15.77 1.22 -19.56
CA LEU A 82 15.88 2.41 -20.38
C LEU A 82 14.91 3.50 -19.89
N SER A 83 13.70 3.13 -19.45
CA SER A 83 12.75 4.07 -18.84
C SER A 83 13.25 4.66 -17.52
N ILE A 84 13.95 3.88 -16.69
CA ILE A 84 14.52 4.34 -15.42
C ILE A 84 15.67 5.33 -15.69
N GLU A 85 16.53 5.01 -16.65
CA GLU A 85 17.67 5.87 -17.01
C GLU A 85 17.21 7.19 -17.66
N THR A 86 16.17 7.14 -18.50
CA THR A 86 15.68 8.32 -19.24
C THR A 86 14.70 9.18 -18.45
N LYS A 87 13.82 8.57 -17.65
CA LYS A 87 12.76 9.24 -16.87
C LYS A 87 13.02 9.19 -15.36
N TYR A 88 14.30 9.26 -14.98
CA TYR A 88 14.73 9.16 -13.59
C TYR A 88 14.03 10.16 -12.66
N VAL A 89 13.81 11.39 -13.11
CA VAL A 89 13.16 12.45 -12.30
C VAL A 89 11.73 12.06 -11.94
N ASP A 90 10.97 11.50 -12.90
CA ASP A 90 9.60 11.08 -12.69
C ASP A 90 9.52 9.86 -11.76
N TRP A 91 10.42 8.88 -11.95
CA TRP A 91 10.59 7.75 -11.04
C TRP A 91 10.90 8.20 -9.61
N TRP A 92 11.82 9.15 -9.46
CA TRP A 92 12.19 9.71 -8.16
C TRP A 92 11.01 10.43 -7.48
N SER A 93 10.25 11.22 -8.26
CA SER A 93 9.08 11.93 -7.75
C SER A 93 8.00 10.98 -7.23
N TRP A 94 7.81 9.84 -7.91
CA TRP A 94 6.89 8.79 -7.48
C TRP A 94 7.37 8.08 -6.21
N GLN A 95 8.67 7.79 -6.09
CA GLN A 95 9.24 7.09 -4.93
C GLN A 95 9.41 7.98 -3.69
N ARG A 96 9.38 9.31 -3.83
CA ARG A 96 9.67 10.26 -2.75
C ARG A 96 8.89 9.98 -1.46
N GLY A 97 7.60 9.67 -1.55
CA GLY A 97 6.76 9.37 -0.38
C GLY A 97 7.22 8.11 0.35
N TRP A 98 7.48 7.03 -0.39
CA TRP A 98 8.01 5.77 0.15
C TRP A 98 9.38 5.94 0.81
N LEU A 99 10.27 6.75 0.22
CA LEU A 99 11.59 7.03 0.78
C LEU A 99 11.50 7.80 2.09
N LEU A 100 10.62 8.80 2.19
CA LEU A 100 10.38 9.53 3.43
C LEU A 100 9.87 8.60 4.54
N THR A 101 8.91 7.74 4.21
CA THR A 101 8.36 6.77 5.18
C THR A 101 9.40 5.78 5.65
N ALA A 102 10.22 5.24 4.74
CA ALA A 102 11.33 4.37 5.10
C ALA A 102 12.33 5.09 6.03
N GLY A 103 12.67 6.34 5.72
CA GLY A 103 13.52 7.17 6.57
C GLY A 103 12.95 7.37 7.97
N VAL A 104 11.65 7.64 8.10
CA VAL A 104 10.98 7.79 9.41
C VAL A 104 11.02 6.48 10.20
N ILE A 105 10.76 5.34 9.56
CA ILE A 105 10.81 4.03 10.22
C ILE A 105 12.22 3.74 10.76
N ILE A 106 13.25 3.98 9.96
CA ILE A 106 14.65 3.81 10.38
C ILE A 106 14.98 4.73 11.54
N LEU A 107 14.56 6.01 11.45
CA LEU A 107 14.83 7.00 12.48
C LEU A 107 14.18 6.63 13.81
N VAL A 108 12.91 6.23 13.80
CA VAL A 108 12.20 5.77 15.01
C VAL A 108 12.84 4.49 15.56
N GLY A 109 13.16 3.55 14.67
CA GLY A 109 13.82 2.29 15.02
C GLY A 109 15.20 2.48 15.67
N ALA A 110 15.95 3.50 15.26
CA ALA A 110 17.22 3.88 15.87
C ALA A 110 17.05 4.77 17.11
N ALA A 111 16.07 5.66 17.13
CA ALA A 111 15.82 6.56 18.25
C ALA A 111 15.44 5.79 19.52
N LEU A 112 14.58 4.77 19.42
CA LEU A 112 14.14 3.96 20.56
C LEU A 112 15.30 3.32 21.36
N PRO A 113 16.25 2.58 20.75
CA PRO A 113 17.38 2.02 21.49
C PRO A 113 18.33 3.11 22.00
N ILE A 114 18.51 4.21 21.27
CA ILE A 114 19.33 5.35 21.74
C ILE A 114 18.72 5.94 23.01
N PHE A 115 17.42 6.26 23.00
CA PHE A 115 16.71 6.76 24.17
C PHE A 115 16.75 5.76 25.34
N TYR A 116 16.63 4.46 25.06
CA TYR A 116 16.75 3.41 26.08
C TYR A 116 18.13 3.42 26.75
N LEU A 117 19.21 3.58 25.98
CA LEU A 117 20.56 3.67 26.53
C LEU A 117 20.77 4.91 27.39
N PHE A 118 20.16 6.05 27.05
CA PHE A 118 20.22 7.28 27.85
C PHE A 118 19.31 7.29 29.08
N TYR A 119 18.23 6.50 29.06
CA TYR A 119 17.32 6.37 30.19
C TYR A 119 17.87 5.45 31.29
N ARG A 120 18.74 4.50 30.91
CA ARG A 120 19.49 3.65 31.84
C ARG A 120 20.52 4.48 32.62
#